data_AF-A0A7R9YII2-F1
#
_entry.id   AF-A0A7R9YII2-F1
#
_cell.length_a   1.000
_cell.length_b   1.000
_cell.length_c   1.000
_cell.angle_alpha   90.00
_cell.angle_beta   90.00
_cell.angle_gamma   90.00
#
_symmetry.space_group_name_H-M   'P 1'
#
loop_
_entity.id
_entity.type
_entity.pdbx_description
1 polymer ?
#
loop_
_entity_poly.entity_id
_entity_poly.type
_entity_poly.pdbx_seq_one_letter_code
_entity_poly.pdbx_strand_id
1 'polypeptide(L)'
;YTAHPPPPPHPGHSLGEGHLGTVNPGDAISFHGHGETFLFEVLPMGHLPPLLDGSAPPQVSVCAYRWAHADDLFVASHHDFLAIGGGGGHYGLRLDGDLQRGRTGAGATFRNPP
;
A
#
# COMPACT_ATOMS: atom_id res chain seq x y z
N TYR A 1 -24.54 -0.70 43.27
CA TYR A 1 -24.10 -1.17 41.93
C TYR A 1 -22.65 -1.61 42.09
N THR A 2 -22.42 -2.84 42.50
CA THR A 2 -21.10 -3.39 42.81
C THR A 2 -20.64 -4.21 41.60
N ALA A 3 -19.65 -3.72 40.87
CA ALA A 3 -19.09 -4.42 39.72
C ALA A 3 -18.12 -5.51 40.22
N HIS A 4 -18.38 -6.77 39.85
CA HIS A 4 -17.45 -7.87 40.10
C HIS A 4 -16.22 -7.77 39.17
N PRO A 5 -15.02 -8.15 39.64
CA PRO A 5 -13.84 -8.22 38.78
C PRO A 5 -13.94 -9.41 37.79
N PRO A 6 -13.35 -9.28 36.58
CA PRO A 6 -13.38 -10.34 35.56
C PRO A 6 -12.57 -11.57 35.99
N PRO A 7 -12.92 -12.77 35.47
CA PRO A 7 -12.24 -14.01 35.83
C PRO A 7 -10.79 -14.06 35.27
N PRO A 8 -9.88 -14.80 35.93
CA PRO A 8 -8.50 -14.93 35.46
C PRO A 8 -8.43 -15.76 34.16
N PRO A 9 -7.49 -15.44 33.25
CA PRO A 9 -7.30 -16.20 32.02
C PRO A 9 -6.79 -17.63 32.30
N HIS A 10 -7.31 -18.60 31.55
CA HIS A 10 -6.90 -20.01 31.64
C HIS A 10 -5.45 -20.20 31.18
N PRO A 11 -4.69 -21.12 31.81
CA PRO A 11 -3.29 -21.33 31.49
C PRO A 11 -3.15 -22.28 30.31
N GLY A 12 -2.43 -21.84 29.28
CA GLY A 12 -1.96 -22.71 28.22
C GLY A 12 -2.09 -22.05 26.87
N HIS A 13 -1.06 -21.28 26.50
CA HIS A 13 -0.39 -21.25 25.20
C HIS A 13 0.66 -20.15 25.28
N SER A 14 1.85 -20.51 25.76
CA SER A 14 3.02 -19.64 25.77
C SER A 14 3.50 -19.46 24.33
N LEU A 15 3.34 -18.27 23.76
CA LEU A 15 4.11 -17.81 22.60
C LEU A 15 4.83 -16.53 23.03
N GLY A 16 6.14 -16.48 22.78
CA GLY A 16 7.07 -15.54 23.42
C GLY A 16 6.64 -14.07 23.41
N GLU A 17 6.77 -13.44 24.57
CA GLU A 17 6.67 -11.99 24.73
C GLU A 17 7.82 -11.30 23.99
N GLY A 18 7.59 -10.95 22.72
CA GLY A 18 8.09 -9.69 22.19
C GLY A 18 7.13 -8.62 22.68
N HIS A 19 7.62 -7.70 23.51
CA HIS A 19 6.89 -6.62 24.17
C HIS A 19 5.93 -5.93 23.17
N LEU A 20 4.66 -6.36 23.14
CA LEU A 20 3.61 -5.69 22.39
C LEU A 20 3.25 -4.45 23.19
N GLY A 21 4.06 -3.40 23.02
CA GLY A 21 3.70 -2.06 23.45
C GLY A 21 2.29 -1.79 22.94
N THR A 22 1.41 -1.39 23.85
CA THR A 22 0.11 -0.82 23.52
C THR A 22 0.33 0.22 22.43
N VAL A 23 -0.14 -0.08 21.21
CA VAL A 23 -0.07 0.86 20.09
C VAL A 23 -0.76 2.13 20.57
N ASN A 24 -0.02 3.25 20.65
CA ASN A 24 -0.65 4.50 21.03
C ASN A 24 -1.73 4.79 19.99
N PRO A 25 -2.90 5.30 20.37
CA PRO A 25 -3.93 5.67 19.40
C PRO A 25 -3.44 6.65 18.31
N GLY A 26 -2.36 7.39 18.59
CA GLY A 26 -1.68 8.27 17.64
C GLY A 26 -0.75 7.58 16.61
N ASP A 27 -0.43 6.30 16.81
CA ASP A 27 0.40 5.49 15.89
C ASP A 27 -0.44 4.72 14.85
N ALA A 28 -1.77 4.89 14.88
CA ALA A 28 -2.67 4.28 13.91
C ALA A 28 -2.50 4.95 12.53
N ILE A 29 -2.12 4.15 11.52
CA ILE A 29 -1.97 4.62 10.14
C ILE A 29 -3.35 5.01 9.60
N SER A 30 -3.52 6.30 9.28
CA SER A 30 -4.73 6.81 8.63
C SER A 30 -4.60 6.77 7.12
N PHE A 31 -5.68 6.43 6.43
CA PHE A 31 -5.75 6.47 4.98
C PHE A 31 -6.61 7.65 4.50
N HIS A 32 -6.21 8.24 3.39
CA HIS A 32 -6.90 9.35 2.73
C HIS A 32 -6.88 9.16 1.22
N GLY A 33 -7.71 9.92 0.50
CA GLY A 33 -7.91 9.80 -0.94
C GLY A 33 -9.29 9.27 -1.31
N HIS A 34 -9.54 9.16 -2.61
CA HIS A 34 -10.81 8.73 -3.20
C HIS A 34 -10.58 7.77 -4.36
N GLY A 35 -11.67 7.20 -4.90
CA GLY A 35 -11.66 6.24 -6.01
C GLY A 35 -11.02 6.71 -7.32
N GLU A 36 -10.70 8.00 -7.43
CA GLU A 36 -9.91 8.59 -8.53
C GLU A 36 -8.40 8.34 -8.37
N THR A 37 -7.95 7.85 -7.21
CA THR A 37 -6.56 7.44 -7.00
C THR A 37 -6.27 6.20 -7.85
N PHE A 38 -5.13 6.17 -8.51
CA PHE A 38 -4.67 5.00 -9.27
C PHE A 38 -3.15 4.88 -9.20
N LEU A 39 -2.66 3.67 -9.41
CA LEU A 39 -1.24 3.41 -9.67
C LEU A 39 -1.02 3.33 -11.17
N PHE A 40 0.20 3.62 -11.63
CA PHE A 40 0.59 3.36 -13.00
C PHE A 40 2.03 2.89 -13.08
N GLU A 41 2.30 2.10 -14.11
CA GLU A 41 3.63 1.64 -14.48
C GLU A 41 3.97 2.17 -15.87
N VAL A 42 5.19 2.66 -16.05
CA VAL A 42 5.72 3.10 -17.35
C VAL A 42 6.63 2.00 -17.88
N LEU A 43 6.20 1.34 -18.94
CA LEU A 43 6.88 0.22 -19.55
C LEU A 43 7.60 0.68 -20.82
N PRO A 44 8.90 0.37 -21.00
CA PRO A 44 9.60 0.69 -22.23
C PRO A 44 8.99 -0.10 -23.39
N MET A 45 8.57 0.61 -24.43
CA MET A 45 8.32 0.02 -25.74
C MET A 45 9.69 0.01 -26.42
N GLY A 46 10.23 -1.17 -26.72
CA GLY A 46 11.55 -1.32 -27.34
C GLY A 46 11.70 -0.50 -28.63
N HIS A 47 12.86 -0.56 -29.28
CA HIS A 47 13.11 0.27 -30.45
C HIS A 47 12.15 -0.04 -31.62
N LEU A 48 11.07 0.74 -31.72
CA LEU A 48 10.10 0.68 -32.79
C LEU A 48 10.63 1.46 -34.00
N PRO A 49 10.34 0.99 -35.24
CA PRO A 49 10.67 1.75 -36.43
C PRO A 49 9.86 3.06 -36.49
N PRO A 50 10.35 4.08 -37.22
CA PRO A 50 9.59 5.30 -37.49
C PRO A 50 8.20 5.00 -38.06
N LEU A 51 7.22 5.81 -37.68
CA LEU A 51 5.87 5.69 -38.21
C LEU A 51 5.85 6.06 -39.70
N LEU A 52 4.82 5.63 -40.43
CA LEU A 52 4.73 5.82 -41.88
C LEU A 52 4.72 7.29 -42.31
N ASP A 53 4.37 8.20 -41.39
CA ASP A 53 4.41 9.65 -41.57
C ASP A 53 5.77 10.28 -41.20
N GLY A 54 6.76 9.47 -40.86
CA GLY A 54 8.11 9.91 -40.47
C GLY A 54 8.20 10.40 -39.02
N SER A 55 7.11 10.37 -38.25
CA SER A 55 7.14 10.72 -36.83
C SER A 55 7.78 9.62 -35.98
N ALA A 56 8.38 10.01 -34.86
CA ALA A 56 8.98 9.06 -33.92
C ALA A 56 7.87 8.24 -33.21
N PRO A 57 8.02 6.92 -33.08
CA PRO A 57 7.05 6.11 -32.36
C PRO A 57 7.12 6.41 -30.86
N PRO A 58 6.02 6.16 -30.12
CA PRO A 58 6.04 6.19 -28.67
C PRO A 58 7.06 5.20 -28.13
N GLN A 59 7.90 5.65 -27.19
CA GLN A 59 8.97 4.84 -26.59
C GLN A 59 8.54 4.16 -25.28
N VAL A 60 7.36 4.50 -24.78
CA VAL A 60 6.82 3.96 -23.53
C VAL A 60 5.34 3.70 -23.65
N SER A 61 4.87 2.71 -22.92
CA SER A 61 3.46 2.44 -22.67
C SER A 61 3.16 2.67 -21.20
N VAL A 62 1.95 3.13 -20.88
CA VAL A 62 1.51 3.35 -19.50
C VAL A 62 0.42 2.34 -19.18
N CYS A 63 0.66 1.50 -18.16
CA CYS A 63 -0.35 0.60 -17.60
C CYS A 63 -0.93 1.24 -16.34
N ALA A 64 -2.24 1.49 -16.31
CA ALA A 64 -2.91 2.10 -15.16
C ALA A 64 -3.73 1.07 -14.38
N TYR A 65 -3.53 1.03 -13.06
CA TYR A 65 -4.26 0.21 -12.10
C TYR A 65 -5.22 1.10 -11.30
N ARG A 66 -6.48 1.10 -11.73
CA ARG A 66 -7.56 1.87 -11.09
C ARG A 66 -8.08 1.16 -9.85
N TRP A 67 -8.81 1.91 -9.03
CA TRP A 67 -9.45 1.39 -7.83
C TRP A 67 -10.35 0.17 -8.14
N ALA A 68 -10.08 -0.93 -7.45
CA ALA A 68 -10.75 -2.21 -7.61
C ALA A 68 -12.02 -2.34 -6.76
N HIS A 69 -12.39 -1.30 -5.99
CA HIS A 69 -13.58 -1.27 -5.13
C HIS A 69 -13.58 -2.35 -4.03
N ALA A 70 -12.39 -2.87 -3.67
CA ALA A 70 -12.24 -3.87 -2.61
C ALA A 70 -12.11 -3.24 -1.21
N ASP A 71 -11.47 -2.08 -1.12
CA ASP A 71 -11.28 -1.28 0.10
C ASP A 71 -10.96 0.18 -0.29
N ASP A 72 -11.00 1.09 0.70
CA ASP A 72 -10.73 2.53 0.50
C ASP A 72 -9.33 2.94 1.00
N LEU A 73 -8.37 2.01 0.98
CA LEU A 73 -7.02 2.22 1.54
C LEU A 73 -6.09 2.90 0.52
N PHE A 74 -6.48 4.08 0.03
CA PHE A 74 -5.84 4.73 -1.10
C PHE A 74 -4.42 5.25 -0.82
N VAL A 75 -4.25 6.15 0.15
CA VAL A 75 -2.96 6.77 0.46
C VAL A 75 -2.77 6.80 1.97
N ALA A 76 -1.63 6.32 2.44
CA ALA A 76 -1.20 6.42 3.83
C ALA A 76 0.07 7.27 3.91
N SER A 77 0.06 8.26 4.78
CA SER A 77 1.21 9.13 5.02
C SER A 77 1.60 9.03 6.49
N HIS A 78 2.86 8.73 6.75
CA HIS A 78 3.46 8.65 8.08
C HIS A 78 4.81 9.35 8.06
N HIS A 79 5.34 9.72 9.23
CA HIS A 79 6.68 10.29 9.34
C HIS A 79 7.75 9.42 8.66
N ASP A 80 7.60 8.10 8.77
CA ASP A 80 8.60 7.13 8.31
C ASP A 80 8.33 6.56 6.92
N PHE A 81 7.18 6.88 6.30
CA PHE A 81 6.86 6.38 4.96
C PHE A 81 5.71 7.13 4.29
N LEU A 82 5.70 7.09 2.97
CA LEU A 82 4.53 7.37 2.14
C LEU A 82 4.13 6.09 1.41
N ALA A 83 2.85 5.72 1.46
CA ALA A 83 2.36 4.52 0.80
C ALA A 83 1.06 4.77 0.04
N ILE A 84 0.88 4.06 -1.07
CA ILE A 84 -0.29 4.12 -1.95
C ILE A 84 -0.78 2.70 -2.22
N GLY A 85 -2.08 2.48 -2.07
CA GLY A 85 -2.77 1.23 -2.37
C GLY A 85 -2.50 0.15 -1.35
N GLY A 86 -3.14 0.23 -0.19
CA GLY A 86 -3.06 -0.76 0.87
C GLY A 86 -3.83 -2.05 0.58
N GLY A 87 -4.16 -2.76 1.67
CA GLY A 87 -4.95 -3.99 1.62
C GLY A 87 -4.11 -5.26 1.39
N GLY A 88 -4.53 -6.37 2.01
CA GLY A 88 -3.83 -7.65 1.88
C GLY A 88 -2.45 -7.73 2.55
N GLY A 89 -2.09 -6.76 3.40
CA GLY A 89 -0.82 -6.73 4.16
C GLY A 89 0.36 -6.08 3.42
N HIS A 90 0.15 -5.56 2.21
CA HIS A 90 1.16 -4.90 1.40
C HIS A 90 0.67 -3.54 0.89
N TYR A 91 1.57 -2.79 0.24
CA TYR A 91 1.25 -1.55 -0.45
C TYR A 91 1.65 -1.67 -1.91
N GLY A 92 0.84 -1.14 -2.82
CA GLY A 92 1.16 -1.08 -4.24
C GLY A 92 2.41 -0.27 -4.52
N LEU A 93 2.61 0.82 -3.78
CA LEU A 93 3.85 1.58 -3.72
C LEU A 93 4.08 2.07 -2.30
N ARG A 94 5.31 1.91 -1.79
CA ARG A 94 5.75 2.50 -0.53
C ARG A 94 7.14 3.10 -0.68
N LEU A 95 7.31 4.31 -0.20
CA LEU A 95 8.59 5.00 -0.05
C LEU A 95 8.91 5.12 1.44
N ASP A 96 10.19 5.07 1.81
CA ASP A 96 10.65 5.40 3.17
C ASP A 96 10.59 6.90 3.46
N GLY A 97 10.77 7.28 4.73
CA GLY A 97 10.58 8.66 5.20
C GLY A 97 11.59 9.67 4.64
N ASP A 98 12.73 9.22 4.12
CA ASP A 98 13.71 10.05 3.41
C ASP A 98 13.54 10.00 1.87
N LEU A 99 12.55 9.24 1.39
CA LEU A 99 12.18 9.05 -0.01
C LEU A 99 13.32 8.49 -0.89
N GLN A 100 14.28 7.76 -0.30
CA GLN A 100 15.41 7.19 -1.02
C GLN A 100 15.14 5.76 -1.48
N ARG A 101 14.28 5.02 -0.80
CA ARG A 101 14.02 3.60 -1.08
C ARG A 101 12.53 3.35 -1.27
N GLY A 102 12.22 2.80 -2.43
CA GLY A 102 10.89 2.34 -2.77
C GLY A 102 10.75 0.82 -2.65
N ARG A 103 9.54 0.38 -2.37
CA ARG A 103 9.10 -1.01 -2.50
C ARG A 103 7.72 -1.04 -3.15
N THR A 104 7.52 -2.03 -3.99
CA THR A 104 6.22 -2.35 -4.59
C THR A 104 5.75 -3.70 -4.06
N GLY A 105 4.45 -3.94 -4.14
CA GLY A 105 3.81 -5.16 -3.66
C GLY A 105 2.42 -5.29 -4.27
N ALA A 106 1.88 -6.50 -4.25
CA ALA A 106 0.51 -6.70 -4.71
C ALA A 106 -0.48 -6.12 -3.68
N GLY A 107 -1.37 -5.24 -4.11
CA GLY A 107 -2.36 -4.59 -3.25
C GLY A 107 -3.80 -4.91 -3.67
N ALA A 108 -4.70 -5.07 -2.70
CA ALA A 108 -6.12 -5.33 -2.98
C ALA A 108 -6.85 -4.08 -3.51
N THR A 109 -6.45 -2.88 -3.06
CA THR A 109 -7.07 -1.59 -3.47
C THR A 109 -7.04 -1.38 -4.98
N PHE A 110 -5.94 -1.73 -5.65
CA PHE A 110 -5.74 -1.51 -7.10
C PHE A 110 -5.56 -2.77 -7.93
N ARG A 111 -5.43 -3.95 -7.29
CA ARG A 111 -5.12 -5.23 -7.94
C ARG A 111 -3.89 -5.14 -8.87
N ASN A 112 -2.90 -4.35 -8.46
CA ASN A 112 -1.63 -4.24 -9.17
C ASN A 112 -0.73 -5.46 -8.88
N PRO A 113 0.15 -5.84 -9.82
CA PRO A 113 1.22 -6.79 -9.56
C PRO A 113 2.28 -6.17 -8.59
N PRO A 114 3.12 -7.00 -7.96
CA PRO A 114 4.23 -6.52 -7.13
C PRO A 114 5.33 -5.85 -7.94
#